data_AF-A0A0B7A3L8-F1
#
_entry.id   AF-A0A0B7A3L8-F1
#
_cell.length_a   1.000
_cell.length_b   1.000
_cell.length_c   1.000
_cell.angle_alpha   90.00
_cell.angle_beta   90.00
_cell.angle_gamma   90.00
#
_symmetry.space_group_name_H-M   'P 1'
#
loop_
_entity.id
_entity.type
_entity.pdbx_description
1 polymer ?
#
loop_
_entity_poly.entity_id
_entity_poly.type
_entity_poly.pdbx_seq_one_letter_code
_entity_poly.pdbx_strand_id
1 'polypeptide(L)' 'MMLCPVDLHKLQALIGFHVSERYQRLLEFYKIHHFTEEAAWTERRLKFLQSKESGNGSTK' A
#
# COMPACT_ATOMS: atom_id res chain seq x y z
N MET A 1 -1.98 -5.37 11.29
CA MET A 1 -1.07 -6.44 10.80
C MET A 1 -0.56 -6.07 9.41
N MET A 2 0.74 -5.89 9.24
CA MET A 2 1.34 -5.48 7.97
C MET A 2 2.15 -6.65 7.40
N LEU A 3 1.86 -7.07 6.17
CA LEU A 3 2.70 -8.05 5.46
C LEU A 3 4.11 -7.49 5.33
N CYS A 4 5.13 -8.35 5.49
CA CYS A 4 6.49 -7.93 5.23
C CYS A 4 6.66 -7.59 3.74
N PRO A 5 7.63 -6.74 3.37
CA PRO A 5 7.83 -6.36 1.97
C PRO A 5 8.09 -7.54 1.04
N VAL A 6 8.76 -8.59 1.54
CA VAL A 6 9.07 -9.79 0.73
C VAL A 6 7.81 -10.59 0.43
N ASP A 7 6.97 -10.84 1.44
CA ASP A 7 5.73 -11.59 1.26
C ASP A 7 4.72 -10.82 0.43
N LEU A 8 4.69 -9.49 0.57
CA LEU A 8 3.86 -8.64 -0.25
C LEU A 8 4.26 -8.72 -1.74
N HIS A 9 5.57 -8.69 -2.05
CA HIS A 9 6.03 -8.89 -3.43
C HIS A 9 5.73 -10.28 -3.96
N LYS A 10 5.89 -11.33 -3.15
CA LYS A 10 5.52 -12.70 -3.54
C LYS A 10 4.03 -12.78 -3.87
N LEU A 11 3.18 -12.22 -3.00
CA LEU A 11 1.73 -12.20 -3.21
C LEU A 11 1.36 -11.40 -4.47
N GLN A 12 2.03 -10.27 -4.70
CA GLN A 12 1.85 -9.46 -5.90
C GLN A 12 2.24 -10.25 -7.16
N ALA A 13 3.36 -10.96 -7.15
CA ALA A 13 3.82 -11.76 -8.29
C ALA A 13 2.86 -12.92 -8.61
N LEU A 14 2.23 -13.50 -7.59
CA LEU A 14 1.30 -14.63 -7.75
C LEU A 14 -0.10 -14.21 -8.20
N ILE A 15 -0.61 -13.06 -7.72
CA ILE A 15 -2.00 -12.63 -7.92
C ILE A 15 -2.12 -11.48 -8.93
N GLY A 16 -1.06 -10.70 -9.14
CA GLY A 16 -1.01 -9.62 -10.13
C GLY A 16 -1.73 -8.34 -9.72
N PHE A 17 -1.94 -8.07 -8.42
CA PHE A 17 -2.62 -6.85 -7.97
C PHE A 17 -1.68 -5.64 -7.89
N HIS A 18 -2.24 -4.43 -7.94
CA HIS A 18 -1.49 -3.20 -7.67
C HIS A 18 -1.36 -2.93 -6.17
N VAL A 19 -0.12 -2.76 -5.71
CA VAL A 19 0.18 -2.54 -4.27
C VAL A 19 -0.48 -1.27 -3.75
N SER A 20 -0.53 -0.20 -4.55
CA SER A 20 -1.20 1.06 -4.22
C SER A 20 -2.70 0.86 -4.01
N GLU A 21 -3.40 0.20 -4.93
CA GLU A 21 -4.83 -0.11 -4.82
C GLU A 21 -5.16 -0.94 -3.57
N ARG A 22 -4.31 -1.93 -3.24
CA ARG A 22 -4.46 -2.72 -2.02
C ARG A 22 -4.46 -1.82 -0.78
N TYR A 23 -3.51 -0.89 -0.69
CA TYR A 23 -3.42 0.02 0.45
C TYR A 23 -4.56 1.05 0.49
N GLN A 24 -5.09 1.48 -0.66
CA GLN A 24 -6.28 2.34 -0.71
C GLN A 24 -7.50 1.65 -0.12
N ARG A 25 -7.81 0.42 -0.56
CA ARG A 25 -8.93 -0.36 -0.01
C ARG A 25 -8.75 -0.66 1.48
N LEU A 26 -7.52 -0.92 1.91
CA LEU A 26 -7.21 -1.16 3.31
C LEU A 26 -7.43 0.11 4.17
N LEU A 27 -7.08 1.29 3.63
CA LEU A 27 -7.36 2.55 4.28
C LEU A 27 -8.86 2.81 4.44
N GLU A 28 -9.64 2.57 3.39
CA GLU A 28 -11.10 2.69 3.44
C GLU A 28 -11.70 1.79 4.53
N PHE A 29 -11.27 0.53 4.58
CA PHE A 29 -11.66 -0.41 5.62
C PHE A 29 -11.33 0.12 7.03
N TYR A 30 -10.11 0.60 7.25
CA TYR A 30 -9.74 1.17 8.56
C TYR A 30 -10.54 2.41 8.93
N LYS A 31 -10.88 3.27 7.96
CA LYS A 31 -11.74 4.43 8.19
C LYS A 31 -13.16 4.03 8.57
N ILE A 32 -13.74 3.05 7.86
CA ILE A 32 -15.09 2.53 8.14
C ILE A 32 -15.18 1.90 9.54
N HIS A 33 -14.13 1.22 9.97
CA HIS A 33 -14.09 0.52 11.26
C HIS A 33 -13.41 1.32 12.40
N HIS A 34 -13.09 2.59 12.17
CA HIS A 34 -12.48 3.49 13.16
C HIS A 34 -11.12 3.02 13.72
N PHE A 35 -10.34 2.28 12.93
CA PHE A 35 -8.96 1.90 13.25
C PHE A 35 -8.00 3.05 12.91
N THR A 36 -7.98 4.06 13.78
CA THR A 36 -7.35 5.36 13.55
C THR A 36 -5.83 5.27 13.40
N GLU A 37 -5.16 4.44 14.19
CA GLU A 37 -3.71 4.28 14.13
C GLU A 37 -3.26 3.61 12.83
N GLU A 38 -3.95 2.54 12.43
CA GLU A 38 -3.72 1.81 11.20
C GLU A 38 -4.06 2.65 9.97
N ALA A 39 -5.15 3.42 10.03
CA ALA A 39 -5.50 4.37 8.98
C ALA A 39 -4.39 5.41 8.80
N ALA A 40 -3.92 6.03 9.89
CA ALA A 40 -2.86 7.03 9.83
C ALA A 40 -1.54 6.47 9.29
N TRP A 41 -1.17 5.24 9.68
CA TRP A 41 -0.01 4.57 9.11
C TRP A 41 -0.17 4.31 7.62
N THR A 42 -1.36 3.84 7.20
CA THR A 42 -1.65 3.48 5.81
C THR A 42 -1.65 4.72 4.91
N GLU A 43 -2.15 5.86 5.39
CA GLU A 43 -2.08 7.14 4.67
C GLU A 43 -0.64 7.58 4.43
N ARG A 44 0.24 7.50 5.44
CA ARG A 44 1.66 7.82 5.28
C ARG A 44 2.33 6.90 4.27
N ARG A 45 1.99 5.60 4.29
CA ARG A 45 2.53 4.61 3.35
C ARG A 45 2.07 4.89 1.92
N LEU A 46 0.80 5.21 1.71
CA LEU A 46 0.26 5.58 0.40
C LEU A 46 0.95 6.82 -0.17
N LYS A 47 1.14 7.87 0.64
CA LYS A 47 1.87 9.07 0.22
C LYS A 47 3.29 8.75 -0.24
N PHE A 48 4.02 7.91 0.51
CA PHE A 48 5.36 7.47 0.12
C PHE A 48 5.38 6.72 -1.22
N LEU A 49 4.40 5.84 -1.46
CA LEU A 49 4.29 5.10 -2.73
C LEU A 49 3.99 6.05 -3.90
N GLN A 50 3.07 6.99 -3.73
CA GLN A 50 2.72 7.99 -4.74
C GLN A 50 3.91 8.90 -5.08
N SER A 51 4.65 9.37 -4.07
CA SER A 51 5.86 10.17 -4.31
C SER A 51 6.94 9.38 -5.05
N LYS A 52 7.03 8.06 -4.84
CA LYS A 52 7.96 7.19 -5.55
C LYS A 52 7.52 6.95 -7.00
N GLU A 53 6.22 6.83 -7.26
CA GLU A 53 5.67 6.71 -8.63
C GLU A 53 5.88 7.99 -9.45
N SER A 54 5.74 9.17 -8.84
CA SER A 54 6.02 10.46 -9.51
C SER A 54 7.52 10.77 -9.71
N GLY A 55 8.40 10.10 -8.97
CA GLY A 55 9.85 10.27 -9.07
C GLY A 55 10.57 9.23 -9.93
N ASN A 56 9.87 8.21 -10.43
CA ASN A 56 10.48 7.09 -11.16
C ASN A 56 9.95 6.99 -12.60
N GLY A 57 10.26 8.01 -13.40
CA GLY A 57 10.60 7.76 -14.79
C GLY A 57 11.96 7.06 -14.82
N SER A 58 12.02 5.87 -15.43
CA SER A 58 13.20 5.02 -15.59
C SER A 58 13.50 4.05 -14.42
N THR A 59 13.06 2.80 -14.58
CA THR A 59 14.01 1.67 -14.51
C THR A 59 13.37 0.39 -15.08
N LYS A 60 13.84 0.05 -16.28
CA LYS A 60 13.78 -1.21 -17.06
C LYS A 60 12.44 -1.73 -17.54
#